data_AF-A0A2V1HTP4-F1
#
_entry.id   AF-A0A2V1HTP4-F1
#
_cell.length_a   1.000
_cell.length_b   1.000
_cell.length_c   1.000
_cell.angle_alpha   90.00
_cell.angle_beta   90.00
_cell.angle_gamma   90.00
#
_symmetry.space_group_name_H-M   'P 1'
#
loop_
_entity.id
_entity.type
_entity.pdbx_description
1 polymer ?
#
loop_
_entity_poly.entity_id
_entity_poly.type
_entity_poly.pdbx_seq_one_letter_code
_entity_poly.pdbx_strand_id
1 'polypeptide(L)'
;MVTDSARDAPDTTPADDVSGLRLRWPDAVTQDPDLDALVIDVVNTGSEVWRPASTRLLVVGALLAQASDSGGFSFGYVGGAGDRIPLGPGEYARVPVRLAPFDWSSAVPGPHLVRAALVAPGLVVDPPLVVELTQERIDRVRSEQAPDPAVEVRHRRRLDEQLSGLRAMLTASERLGDVAAAVASASDEEDGVARIAAVLGCGPDAARQVFGSPLHRLRSSSSLDAEVARVLRRMEGLPDPENP
;
A
#
# COMPACT_ATOMS: atom_id res chain seq x y z
N MET A 1 -31.68 37.46 -7.48
CA MET A 1 -30.72 36.36 -7.59
C MET A 1 -29.32 36.91 -7.32
N VAL A 2 -28.54 36.53 -6.30
CA VAL A 2 -28.68 35.42 -5.31
C VAL A 2 -28.84 34.05 -6.00
N THR A 3 -27.93 33.09 -6.00
CA THR A 3 -26.55 32.95 -5.49
C THR A 3 -25.86 31.88 -6.38
N ASP A 4 -24.57 31.56 -6.33
CA ASP A 4 -23.50 31.92 -5.39
C ASP A 4 -22.13 32.02 -6.09
N SER A 5 -21.07 32.35 -5.34
CA SER A 5 -19.67 32.06 -5.66
C SER A 5 -18.86 31.96 -4.37
N ALA A 6 -19.14 30.93 -3.57
CA ALA A 6 -18.30 30.52 -2.46
C ALA A 6 -16.94 30.02 -3.01
N ARG A 7 -16.01 30.97 -3.21
CA ARG A 7 -14.58 30.67 -3.29
C ARG A 7 -14.17 29.93 -2.03
N ASP A 8 -13.36 28.89 -2.19
CA ASP A 8 -12.56 28.34 -1.09
C ASP A 8 -11.84 29.48 -0.37
N ALA A 9 -12.25 29.77 0.85
CA ALA A 9 -11.40 30.48 1.78
C ALA A 9 -10.33 29.48 2.24
N PRO A 10 -9.03 29.82 2.23
CA PRO A 10 -8.04 28.97 2.86
C PRO A 10 -8.41 28.82 4.33
N ASP A 11 -8.45 27.57 4.81
CA ASP A 11 -8.70 27.23 6.22
C ASP A 11 -7.60 27.87 7.07
N THR A 12 -7.91 29.06 7.56
CA THR A 12 -7.02 29.93 8.33
C THR A 12 -7.18 29.64 9.82
N THR A 13 -7.17 28.35 10.14
CA THR A 13 -6.96 27.88 11.50
C THR A 13 -5.62 28.44 12.01
N PRO A 14 -5.58 29.15 13.15
CA PRO A 14 -4.36 29.78 13.63
C PRO A 14 -3.28 28.74 13.96
N ALA A 15 -2.05 29.02 13.53
CA ALA A 15 -0.89 28.21 13.86
C ALA A 15 -0.59 28.30 15.37
N ASP A 16 -0.18 27.18 15.96
CA ASP A 16 0.14 27.12 17.38
C ASP A 16 1.50 27.81 17.66
N ASP A 17 1.56 28.62 18.72
CA ASP A 17 2.84 29.08 19.25
C ASP A 17 3.60 27.91 19.86
N VAL A 18 4.85 27.73 19.44
CA VAL A 18 5.72 26.62 19.83
C VAL A 18 7.07 27.09 20.36
N SER A 19 7.20 28.40 20.63
CA SER A 19 8.40 29.01 21.20
C SER A 19 8.84 28.40 22.54
N GLY A 20 7.89 27.83 23.30
CA GLY A 20 8.14 27.09 24.54
C GLY A 20 8.38 25.58 24.38
N LEU A 21 8.12 24.97 23.22
CA LEU A 21 8.22 23.51 23.06
C LEU A 21 9.62 23.04 22.69
N ARG A 22 10.04 21.90 23.25
CA ARG A 22 11.20 21.12 22.80
C ARG A 22 10.85 19.66 22.63
N LEU A 23 11.52 19.02 21.68
CA LEU A 23 11.43 17.59 21.45
C LEU A 23 12.70 16.92 21.96
N ARG A 24 12.59 15.74 22.58
CA ARG A 24 13.75 14.91 22.95
C ARG A 24 13.42 13.42 22.85
N TRP A 25 14.47 12.63 22.66
CA TRP A 25 14.43 11.19 22.93
C TRP A 25 14.44 10.96 24.45
N PRO A 26 13.56 10.12 25.01
CA PRO A 26 13.64 9.72 26.42
C PRO A 26 14.91 8.89 26.70
N ASP A 27 15.45 8.99 27.91
CA ASP A 27 16.68 8.27 28.30
C ASP A 27 16.60 6.76 28.08
N ALA A 28 15.42 6.15 28.29
CA ALA A 28 15.20 4.73 28.02
C ALA A 28 15.36 4.39 26.52
N VAL A 29 14.93 5.29 25.62
CA VAL A 29 15.04 5.11 24.16
C VAL A 29 16.46 5.37 23.67
N THR A 30 17.21 6.29 24.31
CA THR A 30 18.62 6.52 23.95
C THR A 30 19.56 5.43 24.49
N GLN A 31 19.16 4.70 25.54
CA GLN A 31 19.91 3.57 26.10
C GLN A 31 19.61 2.24 25.41
N ASP A 32 18.34 1.97 25.07
CA ASP A 32 17.89 0.73 24.42
C ASP A 32 16.83 1.04 23.35
N PRO A 33 17.25 1.41 22.12
CA PRO A 33 16.35 1.88 21.07
C PRO A 33 15.59 0.74 20.37
N ASP A 34 14.36 0.46 20.80
CA ASP A 34 13.45 -0.38 20.03
C ASP A 34 12.77 0.40 18.90
N LEU A 35 13.17 0.11 17.66
CA LEU A 35 12.59 0.66 16.44
C LEU A 35 11.09 0.34 16.25
N ASP A 36 10.57 -0.73 16.86
CA ASP A 36 9.16 -1.11 16.77
C ASP A 36 8.27 -0.34 17.79
N ALA A 37 8.87 0.34 18.78
CA ALA A 37 8.20 1.00 19.89
C ALA A 37 8.68 2.44 20.18
N LEU A 38 9.31 3.10 19.20
CA LEU A 38 9.88 4.44 19.36
C LEU A 38 8.87 5.50 19.84
N VAL A 39 9.34 6.34 20.76
CA VAL A 39 8.60 7.46 21.36
C VAL A 39 9.51 8.68 21.53
N ILE A 40 8.94 9.87 21.46
CA ILE A 40 9.60 11.12 21.87
C ILE A 40 8.84 11.76 23.03
N ASP A 41 9.53 12.55 23.85
CA ASP A 41 8.88 13.49 24.77
C ASP A 41 8.73 14.85 24.06
N VAL A 42 7.50 15.37 23.99
CA VAL A 42 7.19 16.77 23.68
C VAL A 42 7.12 17.52 25.00
N VAL A 43 8.12 18.33 25.30
CA VAL A 43 8.30 19.00 26.60
C VAL A 43 7.96 20.49 26.47
N ASN A 44 7.12 21.02 27.37
CA ASN A 44 6.96 22.46 27.50
C ASN A 44 8.07 23.02 28.41
N THR A 45 8.99 23.75 27.79
CA THR A 45 10.11 24.46 28.44
C THR A 45 9.84 25.95 28.65
N GLY A 46 8.67 26.45 28.23
CA GLY A 46 8.22 27.81 28.48
C GLY A 46 7.71 28.03 29.90
N SER A 47 7.47 29.30 30.26
CA SER A 47 6.94 29.71 31.57
C SER A 47 5.42 29.68 31.68
N GLU A 48 4.70 29.44 30.58
CA GLU A 48 3.24 29.42 30.51
C GLU A 48 2.71 28.06 30.08
N VAL A 49 1.41 27.80 30.33
CA VAL A 49 0.75 26.57 29.88
C VAL A 49 0.57 26.60 28.37
N TRP A 50 1.30 25.72 27.67
CA TRP A 50 1.12 25.51 26.25
C TRP A 50 -0.24 24.85 25.97
N ARG A 51 -1.00 25.40 25.03
CA ARG A 51 -2.30 24.86 24.61
C ARG A 51 -2.33 24.77 23.08
N PRO A 52 -2.48 23.58 22.48
CA PRO A 52 -2.65 23.47 21.03
C PRO A 52 -4.01 24.05 20.61
N ALA A 53 -4.01 25.07 19.76
CA ALA A 53 -5.23 25.55 19.12
C ALA A 53 -5.65 24.60 17.99
N SER A 54 -4.67 24.07 17.26
CA SER A 54 -4.88 23.24 16.07
C SER A 54 -4.08 21.94 16.06
N THR A 55 -2.85 21.94 16.57
CA THR A 55 -1.92 20.81 16.50
C THR A 55 -2.45 19.60 17.24
N ARG A 56 -2.47 18.46 16.55
CA ARG A 56 -2.45 17.14 17.21
C ARG A 56 -1.00 16.73 17.38
N LEU A 57 -0.65 16.14 18.52
CA LEU A 57 0.67 15.58 18.72
C LEU A 57 0.87 14.34 17.84
N LEU A 58 1.30 14.56 16.60
CA LEU A 58 1.62 13.54 15.60
C LEU A 58 3.10 13.62 15.26
N VAL A 59 3.83 12.54 15.55
CA VAL A 59 5.26 12.44 15.29
C VAL A 59 5.50 11.39 14.22
N VAL A 60 6.29 11.74 13.23
CA VAL A 60 6.78 10.86 12.18
C VAL A 60 8.29 10.79 12.25
N GLY A 61 8.87 9.71 11.74
CA GLY A 61 10.32 9.59 11.64
C GLY A 61 10.77 8.85 10.39
N ALA A 62 12.06 8.98 10.08
CA ALA A 62 12.72 8.25 9.01
C ALA A 62 13.99 7.61 9.55
N LEU A 63 14.20 6.35 9.16
CA LEU A 63 15.44 5.61 9.36
C LEU A 63 16.37 5.90 8.17
N LEU A 64 17.59 6.33 8.45
CA LEU A 64 18.57 6.79 7.47
C LEU A 64 19.92 6.10 7.73
N ALA A 65 20.68 5.80 6.69
CA ALA A 65 22.07 5.37 6.85
C ALA A 65 22.89 6.50 7.50
N GLN A 66 23.80 6.20 8.43
CA GLN A 66 24.53 7.24 9.17
C GLN A 66 25.39 8.14 8.27
N ALA A 67 25.84 7.65 7.10
CA ALA A 67 26.58 8.46 6.13
C ALA A 67 25.70 9.48 5.34
N SER A 68 24.38 9.50 5.53
CA SER A 68 23.45 10.43 4.87
C SER A 68 23.39 11.80 5.58
N ASP A 69 24.52 12.48 5.64
CA ASP A 69 24.76 13.65 6.51
C ASP A 69 24.03 14.95 6.15
N SER A 70 23.21 14.97 5.08
CA SER A 70 22.61 16.20 4.54
C SER A 70 21.17 16.06 4.04
N GLY A 71 20.52 14.91 4.25
CA GLY A 71 19.13 14.68 3.84
C GLY A 71 18.11 15.21 4.86
N GLY A 72 17.40 16.27 4.53
CA GLY A 72 16.06 16.49 5.08
C GLY A 72 15.13 15.38 4.59
N PHE A 73 14.39 14.72 5.49
CA PHE A 73 13.49 13.63 5.11
C PHE A 73 12.11 14.19 4.74
N SER A 74 11.59 13.77 3.58
CA SER A 74 10.22 14.09 3.16
C SER A 74 9.28 12.95 3.57
N PHE A 75 8.08 13.29 4.03
CA PHE A 75 7.05 12.33 4.38
C PHE A 75 5.69 12.82 3.91
N GLY A 76 4.87 11.92 3.38
CA GLY A 76 3.44 12.14 3.19
C GLY A 76 2.68 11.65 4.42
N TYR A 77 1.70 12.42 4.88
CA TYR A 77 0.73 11.96 5.88
C TYR A 77 -0.67 12.42 5.49
N VAL A 78 -1.65 11.57 5.73
CA VAL A 78 -3.08 11.95 5.78
C VAL A 78 -3.44 12.04 7.27
N GLY A 79 -4.24 13.03 7.65
CA GLY A 79 -4.42 13.49 9.04
C GLY A 79 -4.52 12.36 10.09
N GLY A 80 -3.66 12.41 11.11
CA GLY A 80 -3.50 11.34 12.09
C GLY A 80 -4.39 11.45 13.34
N ALA A 81 -4.53 10.31 14.02
CA ALA A 81 -4.91 10.28 15.42
C ALA A 81 -3.71 10.76 16.28
N GLY A 82 -3.97 11.70 17.15
CA GLY A 82 -3.01 12.32 18.08
C GLY A 82 -3.75 13.32 18.95
N ASP A 83 -3.42 13.38 20.22
CA ASP A 83 -4.21 14.14 21.19
C ASP A 83 -3.82 15.62 21.21
N ARG A 84 -4.78 16.45 21.66
CA ARG A 84 -4.61 17.88 21.95
C ARG A 84 -4.40 18.05 23.46
N ILE A 85 -3.23 17.65 23.94
CA ILE A 85 -2.88 17.68 25.37
C ILE A 85 -2.28 19.05 25.70
N PRO A 86 -2.89 19.86 26.60
CA PRO A 86 -2.25 21.05 27.13
C PRO A 86 -1.10 20.64 28.06
N LEU A 87 0.00 21.38 28.04
CA LEU A 87 1.20 21.08 28.83
C LEU A 87 1.55 22.28 29.72
N GLY A 88 1.58 22.07 31.03
CA GLY A 88 2.11 23.04 31.99
C GLY A 88 3.64 23.23 31.85
N PRO A 89 4.21 24.29 32.44
CA PRO A 89 5.66 24.50 32.48
C PRO A 89 6.39 23.29 33.08
N GLY A 90 7.33 22.70 32.33
CA GLY A 90 8.08 21.50 32.72
C GLY A 90 7.35 20.18 32.51
N GLU A 91 6.07 20.18 32.13
CA GLU A 91 5.34 18.96 31.76
C GLU A 91 5.74 18.47 30.36
N TYR A 92 5.51 17.18 30.11
CA TYR A 92 5.74 16.57 28.81
C TYR A 92 4.63 15.59 28.43
N ALA A 93 4.34 15.51 27.13
CA ALA A 93 3.57 14.42 26.55
C ALA A 93 4.53 13.43 25.87
N ARG A 94 4.33 12.13 26.10
CA ARG A 94 5.06 11.08 25.38
C ARG A 94 4.28 10.65 24.15
N VAL A 95 4.91 10.74 22.98
CA VAL A 95 4.24 10.59 21.68
C VAL A 95 4.94 9.50 20.85
N PRO A 96 4.21 8.47 20.37
CA PRO A 96 4.77 7.45 19.49
C PRO A 96 5.27 8.03 18.16
N VAL A 97 6.42 7.55 17.70
CA VAL A 97 7.01 7.90 16.40
C VAL A 97 6.49 6.92 15.36
N ARG A 98 5.84 7.44 14.31
CA ARG A 98 5.49 6.64 13.13
C ARG A 98 6.65 6.67 12.13
N LEU A 99 7.41 5.58 12.04
CA LEU A 99 8.44 5.44 11.02
C LEU A 99 7.80 5.36 9.63
N ALA A 100 8.34 6.14 8.68
CA ALA A 100 8.07 6.01 7.27
C ALA A 100 8.60 4.67 6.74
N PRO A 101 8.04 4.13 5.63
CA PRO A 101 8.59 2.94 4.98
C PRO A 101 10.08 3.10 4.69
N PHE A 102 10.86 2.08 5.07
CA PHE A 102 12.30 2.00 4.83
C PHE A 102 12.57 0.90 3.81
N ASP A 103 13.53 1.12 2.91
CA ASP A 103 13.93 0.10 1.94
C ASP A 103 14.83 -0.95 2.59
N TRP A 104 14.19 -1.96 3.17
CA TRP A 104 14.88 -3.11 3.74
C TRP A 104 15.67 -3.93 2.70
N SER A 105 15.42 -3.78 1.39
CA SER A 105 16.16 -4.51 0.36
C SER A 105 17.59 -3.99 0.20
N SER A 106 17.81 -2.68 0.33
CA SER A 106 19.14 -2.04 0.30
C SER A 106 19.81 -1.87 1.67
N ALA A 107 19.11 -2.19 2.76
CA ALA A 107 19.63 -2.13 4.12
C ALA A 107 20.90 -2.96 4.34
N VAL A 108 21.85 -2.38 5.09
CA VAL A 108 23.15 -2.96 5.47
C VAL A 108 23.28 -2.92 7.01
N PRO A 109 23.89 -3.91 7.67
CA PRO A 109 24.16 -3.83 9.10
C PRO A 109 25.07 -2.65 9.46
N GLY A 110 24.90 -2.09 10.66
CA GLY A 110 25.70 -0.98 11.16
C GLY A 110 24.87 0.19 11.71
N PRO A 111 25.53 1.31 12.04
CA PRO A 111 24.88 2.45 12.65
C PRO A 111 23.99 3.20 11.64
N HIS A 112 22.78 3.51 12.09
CA HIS A 112 21.76 4.26 11.39
C HIS A 112 21.27 5.41 12.26
N LEU A 113 20.63 6.40 11.63
CA LEU A 113 20.06 7.56 12.29
C LEU A 113 18.54 7.52 12.15
N VAL A 114 17.83 7.67 13.26
CA VAL A 114 16.40 7.99 13.26
C VAL A 114 16.26 9.49 13.46
N ARG A 115 15.77 10.18 12.42
CA ARG A 115 15.27 11.55 12.54
C ARG A 115 13.77 11.49 12.77
N ALA A 116 13.26 12.30 13.71
CA ALA A 116 11.83 12.40 13.98
C ALA A 116 11.38 13.86 14.04
N ALA A 117 10.15 14.12 13.61
CA ALA A 117 9.56 15.46 13.56
C ALA A 117 8.10 15.45 14.05
N LEU A 118 7.75 16.45 14.85
CA LEU A 118 6.39 16.80 15.22
C LEU A 118 5.77 17.58 14.05
N VAL A 119 4.85 16.94 13.33
CA VAL A 119 4.44 17.28 11.95
C VAL A 119 3.95 18.71 11.78
N ALA A 120 3.06 19.17 12.66
CA ALA A 120 2.77 20.57 12.91
C ALA A 120 3.23 20.82 14.34
N PRO A 121 4.06 21.85 14.63
CA PRO A 121 4.50 22.97 13.79
C PRO A 121 5.64 22.65 12.80
N GLY A 122 6.16 21.42 12.75
CA GLY A 122 7.39 21.08 12.02
C GLY A 122 8.66 21.13 12.88
N LEU A 123 8.55 20.96 14.20
CA LEU A 123 9.71 20.82 15.09
C LEU A 123 10.40 19.47 14.86
N VAL A 124 11.73 19.44 14.87
CA VAL A 124 12.55 18.23 14.67
C VAL A 124 13.27 17.88 15.98
N VAL A 125 13.41 16.59 16.29
CA VAL A 125 14.22 16.12 17.42
C VAL A 125 15.70 16.25 17.06
N ASP A 126 16.47 16.92 17.93
CA ASP A 126 17.91 17.09 17.77
C ASP A 126 18.61 16.81 19.13
N PRO A 127 19.66 15.98 19.20
CA PRO A 127 20.24 15.19 18.10
C PRO A 127 19.32 14.07 17.58
N PRO A 128 19.57 13.55 16.36
CA PRO A 128 18.95 12.31 15.89
C PRO A 128 19.33 11.12 16.80
N LEU A 129 18.45 10.13 16.91
CA LEU A 129 18.74 8.90 17.64
C LEU A 129 19.65 8.01 16.79
N VAL A 130 20.78 7.60 17.34
CA VAL A 130 21.65 6.59 16.73
C VAL A 130 21.10 5.21 17.10
N VAL A 131 20.93 4.34 16.12
CA VAL A 131 20.46 2.96 16.29
C VAL A 131 21.39 2.01 15.55
N GLU A 132 21.62 0.81 16.09
CA GLU A 132 22.41 -0.22 15.42
C GLU A 132 21.47 -1.18 14.68
N LEU A 133 21.59 -1.28 13.35
CA LEU A 133 20.88 -2.32 12.59
C LEU A 133 21.71 -3.60 12.57
N THR A 134 21.18 -4.66 13.17
CA THR A 134 21.79 -5.99 13.09
C THR A 134 21.38 -6.72 11.81
N GLN A 135 22.24 -7.61 11.32
CA GLN A 135 21.92 -8.51 10.21
C GLN A 135 20.65 -9.32 10.50
N GLU A 136 20.52 -9.84 11.74
CA GLU A 136 19.34 -10.58 12.21
C GLU A 136 18.03 -9.77 12.06
N ARG A 137 18.04 -8.48 12.43
CA ARG A 137 16.86 -7.62 12.28
C ARG A 137 16.50 -7.39 10.82
N ILE A 138 17.51 -7.16 9.98
CA ILE A 138 17.33 -6.96 8.53
C ILE A 138 16.74 -8.22 7.90
N ASP A 139 17.27 -9.40 8.21
CA ASP A 139 16.80 -10.68 7.66
C ASP A 139 15.41 -11.06 8.21
N ARG A 140 15.13 -10.80 9.49
CA ARG A 140 13.79 -10.96 10.07
C ARG A 140 12.77 -10.15 9.28
N VAL A 141 12.98 -8.84 9.12
CA VAL A 141 12.01 -7.96 8.43
C VAL A 141 11.87 -8.33 6.95
N ARG A 142 12.98 -8.69 6.27
CA ARG A 142 12.93 -9.22 4.88
C ARG A 142 12.09 -10.51 4.79
N SER A 143 12.19 -11.40 5.78
CA SER A 143 11.40 -12.64 5.82
C SER A 143 9.91 -12.40 6.11
N GLU A 144 9.59 -11.42 6.97
CA GLU A 144 8.21 -10.98 7.26
C GLU A 144 7.55 -10.28 6.06
N GLN A 145 8.36 -9.59 5.23
CA GLN A 145 7.90 -8.91 4.01
C GLN A 145 7.92 -9.81 2.75
N ALA A 146 8.45 -11.03 2.85
CA ALA A 146 8.48 -11.95 1.72
C ALA A 146 7.04 -12.35 1.31
N PRO A 147 6.69 -12.35 0.01
CA PRO A 147 5.38 -12.84 -0.43
C PRO A 147 5.16 -14.29 -0.01
N ASP A 148 4.00 -14.60 0.59
CA ASP A 148 3.63 -15.98 0.93
C ASP A 148 3.66 -16.85 -0.36
N PRO A 149 4.54 -17.86 -0.46
CA PRO A 149 4.63 -18.71 -1.63
C PRO A 149 3.31 -19.41 -1.97
N ALA A 150 2.47 -19.69 -0.97
CA ALA A 150 1.14 -20.26 -1.19
C ALA A 150 0.15 -19.23 -1.75
N VAL A 151 0.30 -17.93 -1.46
CA VAL A 151 -0.46 -16.87 -2.14
C VAL A 151 0.01 -16.74 -3.59
N GLU A 152 1.31 -16.73 -3.85
CA GLU A 152 1.86 -16.59 -5.20
C GLU A 152 1.45 -17.78 -6.10
N VAL A 153 1.59 -19.02 -5.63
CA VAL A 153 1.14 -20.22 -6.38
C VAL A 153 -0.38 -20.18 -6.64
N ARG A 154 -1.20 -19.71 -5.68
CA ARG A 154 -2.65 -19.53 -5.89
C ARG A 154 -2.96 -18.42 -6.88
N HIS A 155 -2.19 -17.32 -6.87
CA HIS A 155 -2.34 -16.22 -7.80
C HIS A 155 -2.00 -16.66 -9.22
N ARG A 156 -0.84 -17.33 -9.40
CA ARG A 156 -0.41 -17.90 -10.68
C ARG A 156 -1.46 -18.84 -11.27
N ARG A 157 -1.92 -19.82 -10.48
CA ARG A 157 -2.94 -20.79 -10.91
C ARG A 157 -4.23 -20.10 -11.36
N ARG A 158 -4.68 -19.07 -10.64
CA ARG A 158 -5.87 -18.28 -11.00
C ARG A 158 -5.69 -17.53 -12.34
N LEU A 159 -4.50 -17.00 -12.62
CA LEU A 159 -4.21 -16.36 -13.91
C LEU A 159 -4.17 -17.39 -15.05
N ASP A 160 -3.59 -18.58 -14.83
CA ASP A 160 -3.59 -19.69 -15.80
C ASP A 160 -5.03 -20.18 -16.10
N GLU A 161 -5.86 -20.35 -15.07
CA GLU A 161 -7.29 -20.69 -15.18
C GLU A 161 -8.07 -19.62 -15.98
N GLN A 162 -7.84 -18.33 -15.71
CA GLN A 162 -8.46 -17.21 -16.46
C GLN A 162 -8.00 -17.18 -17.92
N LEU A 163 -6.70 -17.34 -18.18
CA LEU A 163 -6.14 -17.35 -19.53
C LEU A 163 -6.66 -18.51 -20.38
N SER A 164 -6.81 -19.69 -19.77
CA SER A 164 -7.40 -20.87 -20.41
C SER A 164 -8.86 -20.63 -20.80
N GLY A 165 -9.66 -20.04 -19.91
CA GLY A 165 -11.04 -19.62 -20.17
C GLY A 165 -11.16 -18.62 -21.32
N LEU A 166 -10.39 -17.53 -21.28
CA LEU A 166 -10.41 -16.49 -22.32
C LEU A 166 -9.99 -17.03 -23.70
N ARG A 167 -8.99 -17.92 -23.76
CA ARG A 167 -8.60 -18.60 -25.00
C ARG A 167 -9.72 -19.48 -25.55
N ALA A 168 -10.40 -20.26 -24.70
CA ALA A 168 -11.54 -21.06 -25.13
C ALA A 168 -12.71 -20.17 -25.64
N MET A 169 -12.95 -19.02 -25.02
CA MET A 169 -13.95 -18.05 -25.50
C MET A 169 -13.56 -17.42 -26.85
N LEU A 170 -12.27 -17.15 -27.09
CA LEU A 170 -11.79 -16.65 -28.38
C LEU A 170 -11.99 -17.70 -29.48
N THR A 171 -11.56 -18.95 -29.27
CA THR A 171 -11.80 -20.05 -30.21
C THR A 171 -13.30 -20.32 -30.42
N ALA A 172 -14.12 -20.17 -29.38
CA ALA A 172 -15.58 -20.24 -29.49
C ALA A 172 -16.17 -19.09 -30.32
N SER A 173 -15.61 -17.89 -30.27
CA SER A 173 -16.04 -16.74 -31.09
C SER A 173 -15.84 -16.99 -32.59
N GLU A 174 -14.73 -17.66 -32.95
CA GLU A 174 -14.39 -18.03 -34.32
C GLU A 174 -15.25 -19.21 -34.82
N ARG A 175 -15.69 -20.08 -33.91
CA ARG A 175 -16.41 -21.34 -34.21
C ARG A 175 -17.82 -21.41 -33.62
N LEU A 176 -18.50 -20.26 -33.54
CA LEU A 176 -19.84 -20.12 -32.95
C LEU A 176 -20.87 -21.12 -33.51
N GLY A 177 -20.79 -21.46 -34.80
CA GLY A 177 -21.68 -22.44 -35.44
C GLY A 177 -21.50 -23.87 -34.88
N ASP A 178 -20.25 -24.31 -34.74
CA ASP A 178 -19.91 -25.63 -34.18
C ASP A 178 -20.33 -25.73 -32.71
N VAL A 179 -20.07 -24.67 -31.93
CA VAL A 179 -20.46 -24.57 -30.51
C VAL A 179 -21.98 -24.60 -30.36
N ALA A 180 -22.72 -23.86 -31.19
CA ALA A 180 -24.18 -23.88 -31.18
C ALA A 180 -24.75 -25.25 -31.56
N ALA A 181 -24.17 -25.95 -32.54
CA ALA A 181 -24.57 -27.30 -32.92
C ALA A 181 -24.25 -28.34 -31.82
N ALA A 182 -23.12 -28.18 -31.13
CA ALA A 182 -22.74 -29.02 -29.98
C ALA A 182 -23.75 -28.88 -28.82
N VAL A 183 -24.13 -27.65 -28.47
CA VAL A 183 -25.13 -27.37 -27.42
C VAL A 183 -26.53 -27.85 -27.84
N ALA A 184 -26.96 -27.56 -29.07
CA ALA A 184 -28.28 -27.93 -29.57
C ALA A 184 -28.49 -29.45 -29.72
N SER A 185 -27.42 -30.24 -29.73
CA SER A 185 -27.45 -31.70 -29.81
C SER A 185 -27.21 -32.39 -28.46
N ALA A 186 -26.97 -31.63 -27.39
CA ALA A 186 -26.71 -32.16 -26.06
C ALA A 186 -28.00 -32.61 -25.35
N SER A 187 -27.90 -33.65 -24.51
CA SER A 187 -29.02 -34.12 -23.68
C SER A 187 -29.23 -33.29 -22.41
N ASP A 188 -28.16 -32.72 -21.87
CA ASP A 188 -28.12 -31.93 -20.63
C ASP A 188 -26.90 -30.98 -20.64
N GLU A 189 -26.72 -30.22 -19.55
CA GLU A 189 -25.62 -29.27 -19.39
C GLU A 189 -24.24 -29.94 -19.36
N GLU A 190 -24.11 -31.13 -18.77
CA GLU A 190 -22.82 -31.81 -18.62
C GLU A 190 -22.35 -32.42 -19.95
N ASP A 191 -23.28 -33.02 -20.71
CA ASP A 191 -23.07 -33.43 -22.11
C ASP A 191 -22.75 -32.21 -23.01
N GLY A 192 -23.45 -31.09 -22.81
CA GLY A 192 -23.18 -29.84 -23.53
C GLY A 192 -21.76 -29.31 -23.30
N VAL A 193 -21.31 -29.28 -22.04
CA VAL A 193 -19.95 -28.89 -21.64
C VAL A 193 -18.91 -29.86 -22.20
N ALA A 194 -19.14 -31.18 -22.11
CA ALA A 194 -18.23 -32.19 -22.65
C ALA A 194 -18.07 -32.08 -24.17
N ARG A 195 -19.15 -31.79 -24.90
CA ARG A 195 -19.11 -31.56 -26.36
C ARG A 195 -18.42 -30.27 -26.73
N ILE A 196 -18.64 -29.17 -25.99
CA ILE A 196 -17.89 -27.92 -26.18
C ILE A 196 -16.39 -28.17 -25.96
N ALA A 197 -16.01 -28.88 -24.89
CA ALA A 197 -14.62 -29.23 -24.61
C ALA A 197 -13.98 -30.01 -25.77
N ALA A 198 -14.69 -31.00 -26.32
CA ALA A 198 -14.24 -31.77 -27.47
C ALA A 198 -14.14 -30.95 -28.77
N VAL A 199 -15.11 -30.06 -29.03
CA VAL A 199 -15.12 -29.18 -30.22
C VAL A 199 -13.98 -28.16 -30.18
N LEU A 200 -13.74 -27.56 -29.01
CA LEU A 200 -12.74 -26.49 -28.84
C LEU A 200 -11.35 -26.99 -28.43
N GLY A 201 -11.20 -28.27 -28.08
CA GLY A 201 -9.93 -28.84 -27.59
C GLY A 201 -9.50 -28.30 -26.24
N CYS A 202 -10.44 -27.88 -25.39
CA CYS A 202 -10.16 -27.21 -24.10
C CYS A 202 -10.56 -28.09 -22.89
N GLY A 203 -10.09 -27.71 -21.70
CA GLY A 203 -10.46 -28.38 -20.45
C GLY A 203 -11.92 -28.12 -20.05
N PRO A 204 -12.53 -28.98 -19.22
CA PRO A 204 -13.95 -28.86 -18.84
C PRO A 204 -14.29 -27.53 -18.17
N ASP A 205 -13.38 -26.96 -17.37
CA ASP A 205 -13.61 -25.68 -16.69
C ASP A 205 -13.68 -24.51 -17.70
N ALA A 206 -12.86 -24.53 -18.74
CA ALA A 206 -12.91 -23.55 -19.82
C ALA A 206 -14.16 -23.75 -20.70
N ALA A 207 -14.57 -25.00 -20.94
CA ALA A 207 -15.83 -25.31 -21.64
C ALA A 207 -17.07 -24.83 -20.86
N ARG A 208 -17.10 -24.95 -19.52
CA ARG A 208 -18.17 -24.38 -18.68
C ARG A 208 -18.23 -22.84 -18.79
N GLN A 209 -17.07 -22.17 -18.85
CA GLN A 209 -17.04 -20.72 -19.06
C GLN A 209 -17.62 -20.31 -20.42
N VAL A 210 -17.37 -21.09 -21.48
CA VAL A 210 -18.00 -20.88 -22.80
C VAL A 210 -19.51 -21.16 -22.75
N PHE A 211 -19.94 -22.27 -22.15
CA PHE A 211 -21.36 -22.65 -22.03
C PHE A 211 -22.18 -21.59 -21.27
N GLY A 212 -21.67 -21.09 -20.15
CA GLY A 212 -22.31 -20.05 -19.35
C GLY A 212 -22.14 -18.62 -19.88
N SER A 213 -21.44 -18.40 -20.99
CA SER A 213 -21.17 -17.06 -21.51
C SER A 213 -22.31 -16.51 -22.39
N PRO A 214 -22.70 -15.24 -22.21
CA PRO A 214 -23.74 -14.64 -23.04
C PRO A 214 -23.21 -14.37 -24.47
N LEU A 215 -24.05 -14.62 -25.47
CA LEU A 215 -23.69 -14.57 -26.90
C LEU A 215 -23.07 -13.24 -27.37
N HIS A 216 -23.38 -12.12 -26.72
CA HIS A 216 -22.75 -10.83 -27.05
C HIS A 216 -21.26 -10.82 -26.71
N ARG A 217 -20.84 -11.47 -25.62
CA ARG A 217 -19.43 -11.53 -25.19
C ARG A 217 -18.61 -12.39 -26.14
N LEU A 218 -19.19 -13.48 -26.64
CA LEU A 218 -18.59 -14.34 -27.67
C LEU A 218 -18.58 -13.70 -29.08
N ARG A 219 -19.21 -12.53 -29.29
CA ARG A 219 -19.13 -11.78 -30.56
C ARG A 219 -18.07 -10.68 -30.58
N SER A 220 -17.47 -10.38 -29.43
CA SER A 220 -16.48 -9.31 -29.28
C SER A 220 -15.06 -9.88 -29.19
N SER A 221 -14.62 -10.58 -30.24
CA SER A 221 -13.28 -11.20 -30.30
C SER A 221 -12.15 -10.22 -29.97
N SER A 222 -12.18 -9.00 -30.53
CA SER A 222 -11.21 -7.94 -30.22
C SER A 222 -11.16 -7.52 -28.74
N SER A 223 -12.27 -7.66 -28.00
CA SER A 223 -12.30 -7.45 -26.55
C SER A 223 -11.68 -8.62 -25.79
N LEU A 224 -11.86 -9.86 -26.28
CA LEU A 224 -11.25 -11.05 -25.70
C LEU A 224 -9.74 -11.07 -25.95
N ASP A 225 -9.27 -10.69 -27.14
CA ASP A 225 -7.86 -10.52 -27.47
C ASP A 225 -7.17 -9.50 -26.55
N ALA A 226 -7.83 -8.36 -26.31
CA ALA A 226 -7.34 -7.34 -25.37
C ALA A 226 -7.29 -7.86 -23.92
N GLU A 227 -8.27 -8.67 -23.49
CA GLU A 227 -8.29 -9.29 -22.16
C GLU A 227 -7.18 -10.34 -22.02
N VAL A 228 -6.95 -11.18 -23.03
CA VAL A 228 -5.84 -12.16 -23.10
C VAL A 228 -4.48 -11.45 -23.01
N ALA A 229 -4.27 -10.40 -23.80
CA ALA A 229 -3.03 -9.62 -23.79
C ALA A 229 -2.79 -8.86 -22.47
N ARG A 230 -3.84 -8.59 -21.70
CA ARG A 230 -3.76 -7.99 -20.35
C ARG A 230 -3.36 -9.02 -19.31
N VAL A 231 -3.96 -10.21 -19.33
CA VAL A 231 -3.62 -11.32 -18.43
C VAL A 231 -2.17 -11.78 -18.64
N LEU A 232 -1.73 -11.91 -19.90
CA LEU A 232 -0.33 -12.26 -20.22
C LEU A 232 0.67 -11.23 -19.66
N ARG A 233 0.43 -9.93 -19.88
CA ARG A 233 1.28 -8.87 -19.29
C ARG A 233 1.35 -8.93 -17.77
N ARG A 234 0.22 -9.19 -17.10
CA ARG A 234 0.18 -9.37 -15.65
C ARG A 234 0.98 -10.59 -15.18
N MET A 235 0.95 -11.69 -15.94
CA MET A 235 1.78 -12.88 -15.68
C MET A 235 3.29 -12.66 -15.92
N GLU A 236 3.64 -11.68 -16.75
CA GLU A 236 5.02 -11.26 -17.04
C GLU A 236 5.52 -10.16 -16.09
N GLY A 237 4.67 -9.64 -15.18
CA GLY A 237 5.00 -8.54 -14.29
C GLY A 237 5.06 -7.17 -14.98
N LEU A 238 4.52 -7.05 -16.19
CA LEU A 238 4.49 -5.80 -16.96
C LEU A 238 3.32 -4.90 -16.54
N PRO A 239 3.50 -3.56 -16.53
CA PRO A 239 2.43 -2.62 -16.15
C PRO A 239 1.25 -2.66 -17.14
N ASP A 240 0.05 -2.38 -16.61
CA ASP A 240 -1.20 -2.38 -17.36
C ASP A 240 -1.29 -1.06 -18.17
N PRO A 241 -1.39 -1.08 -19.51
CA PRO A 241 -1.29 0.14 -20.34
C PRO A 241 -2.42 1.16 -20.13
N GLU A 242 -3.48 0.78 -19.41
CA GLU A 242 -4.60 1.67 -19.05
C GLU A 242 -4.40 2.38 -17.69
N ASN A 243 -3.34 2.07 -16.93
CA ASN A 243 -3.05 2.69 -15.64
C ASN A 243 -1.52 2.69 -15.36
N PRO A 244 -0.78 3.70 -15.86
CA PRO A 244 0.68 3.77 -15.82
C PRO A 244 1.26 4.13 -14.44
#